data_AF-A0A947S6S6-F1
#
_entry.id   AF-A0A947S6S6-F1
#
_cell.length_a   1.000
_cell.length_b   1.000
_cell.length_c   1.000
_cell.angle_alpha   90.00
_cell.angle_beta   90.00
_cell.angle_gamma   90.00
#
_symmetry.space_group_name_H-M   'P 1'
#
loop_
_entity.id
_entity.type
_entity.pdbx_description
1 polymer ?
#
loop_
_entity_poly.entity_id
_entity_poly.type
_entity_poly.pdbx_seq_one_letter_code
_entity_poly.pdbx_strand_id
1 'polypeptide(L)'
;MKIGLNGERLLIENPAGAEKYSHHIFSALAKVDTKNSYIVYFPKEPSEEYWKSLSRDNPNFSYKVIKKTLSWTQFDLALELIKNPVDIFFSAAHTIPV
;
A
#
# COMPACT_ATOMS: atom_id res chain seq x y z
N MET A 1 -1.19 14.45 6.77
CA MET A 1 -2.36 13.60 6.47
C MET A 1 -1.94 12.14 6.59
N LYS A 2 -2.87 11.26 6.89
CA LYS A 2 -2.71 9.81 6.85
C LYS A 2 -3.17 9.32 5.47
N ILE A 3 -2.25 8.78 4.69
CA ILE A 3 -2.50 8.36 3.31
C ILE A 3 -2.43 6.83 3.22
N GLY A 4 -3.52 6.21 2.78
CA GLY A 4 -3.60 4.79 2.49
C GLY A 4 -3.14 4.47 1.07
N LEU A 5 -2.26 3.48 0.92
CA LEU A 5 -1.73 3.05 -0.36
C LEU A 5 -2.13 1.60 -0.63
N ASN A 6 -2.70 1.34 -1.81
CA ASN A 6 -3.03 -0.01 -2.22
C ASN A 6 -1.77 -0.80 -2.59
N GLY A 7 -1.42 -1.79 -1.76
CA GLY A 7 -0.30 -2.71 -1.98
C GLY A 7 -0.73 -4.12 -2.43
N GLU A 8 -1.98 -4.36 -2.82
CA GLU A 8 -2.53 -5.70 -3.14
C GLU A 8 -1.61 -6.50 -4.05
N ARG A 9 -1.16 -5.87 -5.15
CA ARG A 9 -0.42 -6.53 -6.22
C ARG A 9 1.08 -6.27 -6.18
N LEU A 10 1.58 -5.56 -5.17
CA LEU A 10 3.00 -5.20 -5.08
C LEU A 10 3.94 -6.39 -4.82
N LEU A 11 3.40 -7.50 -4.30
CA LEU A 11 4.18 -8.68 -3.89
C LEU A 11 4.03 -9.88 -4.84
N ILE A 12 3.64 -9.63 -6.09
CA ILE A 12 3.57 -10.66 -7.14
C ILE A 12 4.95 -10.89 -7.76
N GLU A 13 5.25 -12.13 -8.14
CA GLU A 13 6.58 -12.52 -8.63
C GLU A 13 6.95 -11.86 -9.97
N ASN A 14 5.96 -11.67 -10.85
CA ASN A 14 6.15 -11.09 -12.18
C ASN A 14 5.33 -9.79 -12.32
N PRO A 15 5.84 -8.65 -11.81
CA PRO A 15 5.10 -7.40 -11.82
C PRO A 15 4.93 -6.84 -13.24
N ALA A 16 3.72 -6.40 -13.56
CA ALA A 16 3.42 -5.68 -14.80
C ALA A 16 3.61 -4.17 -14.62
N GLY A 17 3.12 -3.38 -15.58
CA GLY A 17 3.33 -1.92 -15.59
C GLY A 17 2.75 -1.21 -14.37
N ALA A 18 1.54 -1.57 -13.95
CA ALA A 18 0.86 -0.93 -12.82
C ALA A 18 1.57 -1.20 -11.49
N GLU A 19 2.08 -2.42 -11.29
CA GLU A 19 2.83 -2.79 -10.08
C GLU A 19 4.17 -2.07 -10.02
N LYS A 20 4.92 -2.04 -11.14
CA LYS A 20 6.19 -1.30 -11.24
C LYS A 20 5.97 0.20 -11.01
N TYR A 21 4.95 0.77 -11.64
CA TYR A 21 4.58 2.17 -11.44
C TYR A 21 4.28 2.46 -9.96
N SER A 22 3.41 1.67 -9.33
CA SER A 22 3.04 1.84 -7.92
C SER A 22 4.27 1.77 -7.01
N HIS A 23 5.13 0.78 -7.21
CA HIS A 23 6.38 0.65 -6.46
C HIS A 23 7.24 1.92 -6.58
N HIS A 24 7.49 2.39 -7.80
CA HIS A 24 8.33 3.57 -8.02
C HIS A 24 7.71 4.84 -7.46
N ILE A 25 6.40 5.03 -7.58
CA ILE A 25 5.70 6.17 -6.98
C ILE A 25 5.82 6.14 -5.46
N PHE A 26 5.57 4.98 -4.83
CA PHE A 26 5.63 4.87 -3.36
C PHE A 26 7.06 5.09 -2.86
N SER A 27 8.06 4.51 -3.53
CA SER A 27 9.48 4.71 -3.22
C SER A 27 9.92 6.16 -3.43
N ALA A 28 9.40 6.84 -4.45
CA ALA A 28 9.67 8.26 -4.68
C ALA A 28 9.03 9.13 -3.58
N LEU A 29 7.77 8.86 -3.21
CA LEU A 29 7.10 9.54 -2.10
C LEU A 29 7.85 9.35 -0.79
N ALA A 30 8.26 8.13 -0.48
CA ALA A 30 9.07 7.83 0.70
C ALA A 30 10.41 8.58 0.71
N LYS A 31 10.97 8.90 -0.46
CA LYS A 31 12.20 9.69 -0.56
C LYS A 31 11.98 11.18 -0.27
N VAL A 32 10.85 11.75 -0.71
CA VAL A 32 10.68 13.21 -0.80
C VAL A 32 9.68 13.80 0.18
N ASP A 33 8.69 13.03 0.65
CA ASP A 33 7.67 13.53 1.57
C ASP A 33 8.06 13.26 3.04
N THR A 34 8.13 14.34 3.81
CA THR A 34 8.44 14.36 5.25
C THR A 34 7.26 14.80 6.12
N LYS A 35 6.12 15.17 5.52
CA LYS A 35 4.96 15.77 6.21
C LYS A 35 3.81 14.80 6.39
N ASN A 36 3.58 13.90 5.43
CA ASN A 36 2.48 12.94 5.50
C ASN A 36 2.92 11.60 6.07
N SER A 37 1.99 10.90 6.71
CA SER A 37 2.17 9.51 7.11
C SER A 37 1.48 8.60 6.11
N TYR A 38 2.11 7.46 5.84
CA TYR A 38 1.70 6.51 4.82
C TYR A 38 1.50 5.12 5.43
N ILE A 39 0.45 4.45 4.99
CA ILE A 39 0.19 3.05 5.31
C ILE A 39 -0.01 2.27 4.01
N VAL A 40 0.89 1.33 3.73
CA VAL A 40 0.76 0.42 2.59
C VAL A 40 0.01 -0.83 3.04
N TYR A 41 -1.13 -1.11 2.41
CA TYR A 41 -1.93 -2.28 2.72
C TYR A 41 -1.51 -3.46 1.85
N PHE A 42 -1.03 -4.54 2.47
CA PHE A 42 -0.62 -5.76 1.76
C PHE A 42 -1.53 -6.95 2.07
N PRO A 43 -1.67 -7.92 1.16
CA PRO A 43 -2.40 -9.16 1.41
C PRO A 43 -1.57 -10.21 2.15
N LYS A 44 -0.25 -10.05 2.16
CA LYS A 44 0.73 -10.90 2.84
C LYS A 44 1.91 -10.05 3.32
N GLU A 45 2.70 -10.61 4.23
CA GLU A 45 3.92 -9.95 4.72
C GLU A 45 4.90 -9.70 3.55
N PRO A 46 5.38 -8.45 3.35
CA PRO A 46 6.48 -8.19 2.43
C PRO A 46 7.79 -8.73 3.01
N SER A 47 8.76 -9.09 2.15
CA SER A 47 10.12 -9.34 2.65
C SER A 47 10.74 -8.05 3.18
N GLU A 48 11.65 -8.17 4.14
CA GLU A 48 12.35 -7.00 4.70
C GLU A 48 13.09 -6.20 3.61
N GLU A 49 13.73 -6.90 2.67
CA GLU A 49 14.43 -6.27 1.54
C GLU A 49 13.47 -5.49 0.64
N TYR A 50 12.32 -6.09 0.31
CA TYR A 50 11.31 -5.41 -0.50
C TYR A 50 10.76 -4.19 0.24
N TRP A 51 10.44 -4.33 1.53
CA TRP A 51 9.96 -3.21 2.33
C TRP A 51 10.98 -2.07 2.37
N LYS A 52 12.26 -2.35 2.61
CA LYS A 52 13.33 -1.32 2.59
C LYS A 52 13.42 -0.61 1.24
N SER A 53 13.30 -1.33 0.12
CA SER A 53 13.31 -0.73 -1.22
C SER A 53 12.14 0.25 -1.46
N LEU A 54 10.98 -0.06 -0.85
CA LEU A 54 9.76 0.72 -0.98
C LEU A 54 9.72 1.91 0.00
N SER A 55 10.04 1.68 1.27
CA SER A 55 9.92 2.68 2.35
C SER A 55 11.16 3.55 2.51
N ARG A 56 12.32 3.11 1.99
CA ARG A 56 13.61 3.80 2.13
C ARG A 56 13.94 4.20 3.57
N ASP A 57 13.57 3.35 4.53
CA ASP A 57 13.72 3.59 5.97
C ASP A 57 13.05 4.91 6.46
N ASN A 58 12.07 5.43 5.71
CA ASN A 58 11.33 6.62 6.10
C ASN A 58 10.39 6.28 7.27
N PRO A 59 10.52 6.94 8.45
CA PRO A 59 9.72 6.64 9.63
C PRO A 59 8.22 6.97 9.45
N ASN A 60 7.87 7.77 8.45
CA ASN A 60 6.49 8.08 8.12
C ASN A 60 5.83 7.00 7.25
N PHE A 61 6.59 6.04 6.73
CA PHE A 61 6.06 4.90 5.97
C PHE A 61 5.90 3.70 6.90
N SER A 62 4.70 3.14 6.91
CA SER A 62 4.36 1.90 7.61
C SER A 62 3.58 0.98 6.66
N TYR A 63 3.43 -0.28 7.05
CA TYR A 63 2.54 -1.20 6.34
C TYR A 63 1.63 -1.94 7.30
N LYS A 64 0.52 -2.43 6.75
CA LYS A 64 -0.40 -3.32 7.44
C LYS A 64 -0.77 -4.49 6.55
N VAL A 65 -0.61 -5.69 7.09
CA VAL A 65 -1.10 -6.90 6.43
C VAL A 65 -2.55 -7.12 6.78
N ILE A 66 -3.40 -7.15 5.76
CA ILE A 66 -4.80 -7.51 5.88
C ILE A 66 -4.94 -8.93 5.34
N LYS A 67 -5.29 -9.87 6.22
CA LYS A 67 -5.50 -11.26 5.82
C LYS A 67 -6.70 -11.34 4.87
N LYS A 68 -6.48 -11.96 3.72
CA LYS A 68 -7.53 -12.23 2.74
C LYS A 68 -8.50 -13.28 3.28
N THR A 69 -9.77 -12.92 3.39
CA THR A 69 -10.84 -13.86 3.75
C THR A 69 -11.65 -14.27 2.52
N LEU A 70 -12.01 -13.31 1.65
CA LEU A 70 -12.79 -13.55 0.43
C LEU A 70 -12.31 -12.67 -0.74
N SER A 71 -12.91 -11.48 -0.89
CA SER A 71 -12.38 -10.43 -1.78
C SER A 71 -11.56 -9.46 -0.96
N TRP A 72 -10.24 -9.49 -1.15
CA TRP A 72 -9.32 -8.65 -0.40
C TRP A 72 -9.63 -7.17 -0.61
N THR A 73 -9.81 -6.75 -1.87
CA THR A 73 -10.12 -5.36 -2.19
C THR A 73 -11.53 -4.96 -1.75
N GLN A 74 -12.58 -5.71 -2.10
CA GLN A 74 -13.97 -5.26 -1.91
C GLN A 74 -14.54 -5.51 -0.50
N PHE A 75 -13.94 -6.42 0.28
CA PHE A 75 -14.40 -6.68 1.64
C PHE A 75 -13.35 -6.31 2.67
N ASP A 76 -12.20 -7.00 2.66
CA ASP A 76 -11.24 -6.90 3.76
C ASP A 76 -10.62 -5.49 3.86
N LEU A 77 -10.19 -4.94 2.73
CA LEU A 77 -9.64 -3.59 2.64
C LEU A 77 -10.71 -2.52 2.85
N ALA A 78 -11.90 -2.67 2.25
CA ALA A 78 -13.01 -1.73 2.45
C ALA A 78 -13.38 -1.62 3.94
N LEU A 79 -13.51 -2.76 4.62
CA LEU A 79 -13.80 -2.80 6.06
C LEU A 79 -12.68 -2.18 6.90
N GLU A 80 -11.42 -2.39 6.53
CA GLU A 80 -10.29 -1.74 7.19
C GLU A 80 -10.34 -0.22 7.02
N LEU A 81 -10.64 0.28 5.82
CA LEU A 81 -10.74 1.72 5.56
C LEU A 81 -11.94 2.36 6.29
N ILE A 82 -13.04 1.62 6.48
CA ILE A 82 -14.18 2.09 7.30
C ILE A 82 -13.82 2.12 8.79
N LYS A 83 -13.16 1.08 9.31
CA LYS A 83 -12.79 0.98 10.74
C LYS A 83 -11.64 1.90 11.13
N ASN A 84 -10.66 2.06 10.24
CA ASN A 84 -9.42 2.78 10.45
C ASN A 84 -9.20 3.78 9.31
N PRO A 85 -10.02 4.83 9.23
CA PRO A 85 -10.01 5.74 8.09
C PRO A 85 -8.64 6.39 7.86
N VAL A 86 -8.44 6.75 6.60
CA VAL A 86 -7.33 7.55 6.09
C VAL A 86 -7.91 8.79 5.44
N ASP A 87 -7.15 9.87 5.39
CA ASP A 87 -7.60 11.11 4.77
C ASP A 87 -7.72 10.96 3.25
N ILE A 88 -6.79 10.20 2.66
CA ILE A 88 -6.72 9.93 1.22
C ILE A 88 -6.36 8.46 1.04
N PHE A 89 -7.07 7.76 0.15
CA PHE A 89 -6.71 6.44 -0.32
C PHE A 89 -6.29 6.49 -1.78
N PHE A 90 -5.12 5.93 -2.11
CA PHE A 90 -4.59 5.87 -3.47
C PHE A 90 -4.48 4.42 -3.94
N SER A 91 -4.96 4.16 -5.16
CA SER A 91 -4.74 2.92 -5.86
C SER A 91 -4.43 3.17 -7.33
N ALA A 92 -3.39 2.52 -7.85
CA ALA A 92 -3.13 2.44 -9.28
C ALA A 92 -3.83 1.23 -9.94
N ALA A 93 -4.64 0.49 -9.19
CA ALA A 93 -5.47 -0.57 -9.75
C ALA A 93 -6.66 0.03 -10.50
N HIS A 94 -7.27 -0.76 -11.38
CA HIS A 94 -8.47 -0.36 -12.13
C HIS A 94 -9.76 -0.38 -11.27
N THR A 95 -9.64 -0.69 -9.99
CA THR A 95 -10.77 -0.81 -9.06
C THR A 95 -10.44 -0.14 -7.73
N ILE A 96 -11.46 0.49 -7.13
CA ILE A 96 -11.41 1.07 -5.79
C ILE A 96 -12.32 0.20 -4.89
N PRO A 97 -11.97 -0.02 -3.62
CA PRO A 97 -12.89 -0.60 -2.64
C PRO A 97 -14.18 0.23 -2.55
N VAL A 98 -15.34 -0.42 -2.60
CA VAL A 98 -16.67 0.20 -2.50
C VAL A 98 -17.32 -0.15 -1.17
#